data_AF-A0A7R7YDH3-F1
#
_entry.id   AF-A0A7R7YDH3-F1
#
_cell.length_a   1.000
_cell.length_b   1.000
_cell.length_c   1.000
_cell.angle_alpha   90.00
_cell.angle_beta   90.00
_cell.angle_gamma   90.00
#
_symmetry.space_group_name_H-M   'P 1'
#
loop_
_entity.id
_entity.type
_entity.pdbx_description
1 polymer ?
#
loop_
_entity_poly.entity_id
_entity_poly.type
_entity_poly.pdbx_seq_one_letter_code
_entity_poly.pdbx_strand_id
1 'polypeptide(L)'
;MTARPVVRSLGRLVAPLAFAALITLPQLASANSLFPAPAGVRATVNLSKQQMDVVVNRGNGVKETYSWKVSTGRKGFETPPGQFRPDYLDEMHYSSKYENAPMPYSVFFNDGIAVHATSETRHLGRPASHGCVRLDKANAEVFFKAVHEIGMMRTAIIVEK
;
A
#
# COMPACT_ATOMS: atom_id res chain seq x y z
N MET A 1 60.70 -70.72 41.88
CA MET A 1 59.37 -71.27 41.55
C MET A 1 58.44 -70.10 41.28
N THR A 2 58.44 -69.58 40.05
CA THR A 2 57.50 -69.92 38.96
C THR A 2 56.08 -69.43 39.23
N ALA A 3 55.70 -68.31 38.61
CA ALA A 3 54.77 -68.28 37.47
C ALA A 3 54.15 -66.88 37.34
N ARG A 4 54.34 -66.26 36.16
CA ARG A 4 53.44 -65.23 35.65
C ARG A 4 52.16 -65.90 35.15
N PRO A 5 50.99 -65.30 35.37
CA PRO A 5 50.06 -65.17 34.23
C PRO A 5 49.37 -63.79 34.19
N VAL A 6 49.33 -63.13 33.04
CA VAL A 6 48.36 -63.21 31.93
C VAL A 6 47.39 -62.02 31.98
N VAL A 7 47.48 -61.22 30.93
CA VAL A 7 46.62 -60.08 30.61
C VAL A 7 45.21 -60.58 30.29
N ARG A 8 44.19 -59.94 30.87
CA ARG A 8 42.81 -60.02 30.39
C ARG A 8 42.25 -58.61 30.22
N SER A 9 42.16 -58.19 28.97
CA SER A 9 41.33 -57.09 28.50
C SER A 9 39.87 -57.54 28.49
N LEU A 10 38.95 -56.73 29.00
CA LEU A 10 37.52 -56.82 28.67
C LEU A 10 36.84 -55.46 28.82
N GLY A 11 36.43 -54.92 27.66
CA GLY A 11 35.13 -54.28 27.42
C GLY A 11 34.80 -53.01 28.18
N ARG A 12 35.15 -51.84 27.63
CA ARG A 12 34.40 -50.61 27.89
C ARG A 12 33.09 -50.66 27.08
N LEU A 13 31.97 -50.81 27.77
CA LEU A 13 30.63 -50.56 27.22
C LEU A 13 30.52 -49.06 26.89
N VAL A 14 30.50 -48.73 25.61
CA VAL A 14 30.11 -47.40 25.15
C VAL A 14 28.59 -47.42 24.97
N ALA A 15 27.86 -46.84 25.92
CA ALA A 15 26.47 -46.48 25.70
C ALA A 15 26.45 -45.24 24.79
N PRO A 16 25.71 -45.20 23.66
CA PRO A 16 25.52 -43.96 22.95
C PRO A 16 24.53 -43.12 23.75
N LEU A 17 25.04 -42.07 24.41
CA LEU A 17 24.23 -40.91 24.78
C LEU A 17 23.74 -40.30 23.47
N ALA A 18 22.51 -40.62 23.10
CA ALA A 18 21.79 -39.93 22.04
C ALA A 18 21.58 -38.48 22.51
N PHE A 19 22.53 -37.61 22.20
CA PHE A 19 22.30 -36.16 22.21
C PHE A 19 21.35 -35.86 21.06
N ALA A 20 20.04 -35.88 21.35
CA ALA A 20 19.05 -35.23 20.52
C ALA A 20 19.31 -33.73 20.59
N ALA A 21 20.19 -33.22 19.72
CA ALA A 21 20.36 -31.80 19.51
C ALA A 21 19.03 -31.28 18.92
N LEU A 22 18.18 -30.68 19.78
CA LEU A 22 17.10 -29.82 19.31
C LEU A 22 17.77 -28.61 18.64
N ILE A 23 17.97 -28.71 17.33
CA ILE A 23 18.32 -27.57 16.50
C ILE A 23 17.03 -26.72 16.42
N THR A 24 16.89 -25.77 17.33
CA THR A 24 15.89 -24.71 17.20
C THR A 24 16.34 -23.83 16.04
N LEU A 25 15.89 -24.16 14.83
CA LEU A 25 15.96 -23.26 13.69
C LEU A 25 15.24 -21.96 14.11
N PRO A 26 15.86 -20.77 13.97
CA PRO A 26 15.12 -19.55 14.12
C PRO A 26 14.09 -19.54 12.98
N GLN A 27 12.80 -19.67 13.32
CA GLN A 27 11.73 -19.39 12.38
C GLN A 27 11.88 -17.93 11.98
N LEU A 28 12.46 -17.68 10.80
CA LEU A 28 12.22 -16.45 10.07
C LEU A 28 10.72 -16.42 9.82
N ALA A 29 10.00 -15.73 10.69
CA ALA A 29 8.64 -15.31 10.43
C ALA A 29 8.70 -14.33 9.26
N SER A 30 8.75 -14.89 8.05
CA SER A 30 8.44 -14.14 6.84
C SER A 30 6.94 -13.91 6.89
N ALA A 31 6.54 -12.87 7.62
CA ALA A 31 5.21 -12.33 7.47
C ALA A 31 5.14 -11.88 6.01
N ASN A 32 4.44 -12.65 5.18
CA ASN A 32 3.91 -12.15 3.93
C ASN A 32 2.94 -11.02 4.30
N SER A 33 3.47 -9.84 4.56
CA SER A 33 2.70 -8.61 4.53
C SER A 33 2.24 -8.50 3.08
N LEU A 34 1.03 -8.97 2.78
CA LEU A 34 0.46 -8.76 1.46
C LEU A 34 0.44 -7.25 1.13
N PHE A 35 0.54 -6.37 2.14
CA PHE A 35 0.89 -4.95 2.00
C PHE A 35 1.70 -4.39 3.19
N PRO A 36 3.04 -4.21 3.11
CA PRO A 36 3.75 -3.33 4.05
C PRO A 36 3.31 -1.87 3.85
N ALA A 37 3.26 -1.09 4.94
CA ALA A 37 2.64 0.25 4.97
C ALA A 37 3.30 1.24 3.99
N PRO A 38 2.52 2.11 3.32
CA PRO A 38 3.09 3.24 2.60
C PRO A 38 3.62 4.25 3.62
N ALA A 39 4.94 4.34 3.72
CA ALA A 39 5.62 5.36 4.51
C ALA A 39 5.76 6.71 3.75
N GLY A 40 5.24 6.77 2.52
CA GLY A 40 5.43 7.87 1.59
C GLY A 40 4.20 8.77 1.44
N VAL A 41 3.15 8.25 0.82
CA VAL A 41 1.90 8.99 0.61
C VAL A 41 0.72 8.19 1.17
N ARG A 42 -0.12 8.85 1.98
CA ARG A 42 -1.38 8.28 2.45
C ARG A 42 -2.51 9.24 2.13
N ALA A 43 -3.39 8.84 1.22
CA ALA A 43 -4.63 9.53 0.89
C ALA A 43 -5.81 8.81 1.55
N THR A 44 -6.65 9.52 2.28
CA THR A 44 -7.91 9.01 2.86
C THR A 44 -9.07 9.79 2.28
N VAL A 45 -9.93 9.12 1.53
CA VAL A 45 -11.13 9.66 0.91
C VAL A 45 -12.33 9.27 1.76
N ASN A 46 -12.95 10.26 2.39
CA ASN A 46 -14.17 10.07 3.15
C ASN A 46 -15.39 10.40 2.26
N LEU A 47 -16.19 9.38 1.96
CA LEU A 47 -17.32 9.47 1.05
C LEU A 47 -18.47 10.31 1.62
N SER A 48 -18.76 10.23 2.93
CA SER A 48 -19.86 11.02 3.52
C SER A 48 -19.50 12.50 3.61
N LYS A 49 -18.25 12.82 3.95
CA LYS A 49 -17.77 14.21 4.04
C LYS A 49 -17.38 14.81 2.70
N GLN A 50 -17.22 13.98 1.66
CA GLN A 50 -16.70 14.39 0.36
C GLN A 50 -15.38 15.15 0.49
N GLN A 51 -14.47 14.54 1.24
CA GLN A 51 -13.16 15.10 1.57
C GLN A 51 -12.07 14.06 1.35
N MET A 52 -10.90 14.51 0.90
CA MET A 52 -9.69 13.72 0.82
C MET A 52 -8.61 14.36 1.69
N ASP A 53 -8.16 13.63 2.69
CA ASP A 53 -7.04 14.01 3.55
C ASP A 53 -5.78 13.31 3.07
N VAL A 54 -4.71 14.07 2.83
CA VAL A 54 -3.46 13.55 2.27
C VAL A 54 -2.32 13.86 3.20
N VAL A 55 -1.53 12.84 3.48
CA VAL A 55 -0.27 12.93 4.22
C VAL A 55 0.86 12.53 3.29
N VAL A 56 1.88 13.39 3.17
CA VAL A 56 3.07 13.13 2.37
C VAL A 56 4.32 13.20 3.24
N ASN A 57 5.16 12.18 3.15
CA ASN A 57 6.45 12.06 3.82
C ASN A 57 7.52 11.70 2.78
N ARG A 58 8.42 12.64 2.52
CA ARG A 58 9.52 12.48 1.54
C ARG A 58 10.79 11.90 2.15
N GLY A 59 10.81 11.58 3.45
CA GLY A 59 11.98 11.06 4.14
C GLY A 59 12.99 12.12 4.58
N ASN A 60 12.68 13.41 4.40
CA ASN A 60 13.47 14.55 4.87
C ASN A 60 13.10 15.00 6.31
N GLY A 61 12.26 14.22 7.01
CA GLY A 61 11.76 14.55 8.35
C GLY A 61 10.57 15.52 8.38
N VAL A 62 10.13 16.04 7.23
CA VAL A 62 8.95 16.92 7.11
C VAL A 62 7.73 16.12 6.66
N LYS A 63 6.61 16.32 7.36
CA LYS A 63 5.31 15.72 7.03
C LYS A 63 4.36 16.80 6.52
N GLU A 64 4.05 16.75 5.24
CA GLU A 64 3.05 17.62 4.63
C GLU A 64 1.67 17.00 4.83
N THR A 65 0.68 17.82 5.20
CA THR A 65 -0.71 17.38 5.40
C THR A 65 -1.65 18.32 4.68
N TYR A 66 -2.60 17.74 3.96
CA TYR A 66 -3.59 18.45 3.17
C TYR A 66 -4.99 17.92 3.45
N SER A 67 -5.99 18.78 3.25
CA SER A 67 -7.40 18.42 3.33
C SER A 67 -8.16 19.12 2.22
N TRP A 68 -8.76 18.35 1.32
CA TRP A 68 -9.35 18.86 0.08
C TRP A 68 -10.78 18.38 -0.10
N LYS A 69 -11.66 19.26 -0.59
CA LYS A 69 -12.98 18.84 -1.08
C LYS A 69 -12.82 17.97 -2.32
N VAL A 70 -13.57 16.88 -2.38
CA VAL A 70 -13.64 16.00 -3.55
C VAL A 70 -15.06 15.89 -4.09
N SER A 71 -15.21 15.38 -5.30
CA SER A 71 -16.49 14.88 -5.81
C SER A 71 -16.32 13.42 -6.23
N THR A 72 -16.96 12.51 -5.50
CA THR A 72 -16.86 11.06 -5.74
C THR A 72 -18.05 10.53 -6.53
N GLY A 73 -18.12 9.21 -6.68
CA GLY A 73 -19.18 8.51 -7.40
C GLY A 73 -20.57 8.79 -6.86
N ARG A 74 -21.49 9.23 -7.74
CA ARG A 74 -22.92 9.42 -7.41
C ARG A 74 -23.65 8.08 -7.25
N LYS A 75 -24.89 8.13 -6.78
CA LYS A 75 -25.77 6.95 -6.69
C LYS A 75 -25.80 6.18 -8.01
N GLY A 76 -25.54 4.87 -7.96
CA GLY A 76 -25.44 3.97 -9.12
C GLY A 76 -24.06 3.93 -9.79
N PHE A 77 -23.10 4.73 -9.31
CA PHE A 77 -21.72 4.77 -9.77
C PHE A 77 -20.76 5.01 -8.59
N GLU A 78 -21.04 4.37 -7.45
CA GLU A 78 -20.35 4.60 -6.19
C GLU A 78 -18.85 4.31 -6.31
N THR A 79 -18.04 5.16 -5.68
CA THR A 79 -16.62 4.85 -5.48
C THR A 79 -16.51 3.71 -4.46
N PRO A 80 -15.85 2.58 -4.78
CA PRO A 80 -15.80 1.43 -3.89
C PRO A 80 -14.96 1.75 -2.64
N PRO A 81 -15.46 1.45 -1.41
CA PRO A 81 -14.66 1.54 -0.20
C PRO A 81 -13.58 0.45 -0.20
N GLY A 82 -12.44 0.73 0.42
CA GLY A 82 -11.32 -0.21 0.46
C GLY A 82 -9.97 0.45 0.67
N GLN A 83 -8.92 -0.35 0.60
CA GLN A 83 -7.54 0.10 0.60
C GLN A 83 -6.90 -0.29 -0.73
N PHE A 84 -6.35 0.68 -1.42
CA PHE A 84 -5.85 0.55 -2.78
C PHE A 84 -4.42 1.07 -2.88
N ARG A 85 -3.73 0.62 -3.92
CA ARG A 85 -2.48 1.22 -4.40
C ARG A 85 -2.72 1.82 -5.77
N PRO A 86 -2.02 2.90 -6.12
CA PRO A 86 -1.99 3.34 -7.50
C PRO A 86 -1.43 2.23 -8.41
N ASP A 87 -2.04 2.04 -9.57
CA ASP A 87 -1.63 1.06 -10.58
C ASP A 87 -1.12 1.73 -11.86
N TYR A 88 -1.60 2.94 -12.16
CA TYR A 88 -1.18 3.70 -13.33
C TYR A 88 -1.25 5.22 -13.08
N LEU A 89 -0.27 5.94 -13.65
CA LEU A 89 -0.18 7.40 -13.61
C LEU A 89 -0.22 7.94 -15.04
N ASP A 90 -1.04 8.97 -15.25
CA ASP A 90 -1.10 9.68 -16.52
C ASP A 90 -1.34 11.17 -16.27
N GLU A 91 -0.38 12.00 -16.68
CA GLU A 91 -0.45 13.45 -16.46
C GLU A 91 -1.61 14.08 -17.25
N MET A 92 -1.95 13.54 -18.42
CA MET A 92 -3.07 14.00 -19.23
C MET A 92 -3.81 12.82 -19.84
N HIS A 93 -4.70 12.25 -19.03
CA HIS A 93 -5.55 11.17 -19.49
C HIS A 93 -6.80 11.69 -20.20
N TYR A 94 -7.25 10.98 -21.24
CA TYR A 94 -8.52 11.22 -21.91
C TYR A 94 -9.39 9.97 -21.82
N SER A 95 -10.54 10.09 -21.17
CA SER A 95 -11.42 8.93 -20.98
C SER A 95 -12.19 8.59 -22.27
N SER A 96 -11.82 7.48 -22.91
CA SER A 96 -12.53 6.93 -24.07
C SER A 96 -14.00 6.59 -23.77
N LYS A 97 -14.32 6.20 -22.53
CA LYS A 97 -15.68 5.92 -22.05
C LYS A 97 -16.58 7.16 -21.96
N TYR A 98 -15.97 8.35 -21.85
CA TYR A 98 -16.68 9.61 -21.61
C TYR A 98 -16.32 10.64 -22.69
N GLU A 99 -16.43 10.24 -23.96
CA GLU A 99 -16.25 11.14 -25.12
C GLU A 99 -14.92 11.91 -25.09
N ASN A 100 -13.83 11.24 -24.69
CA ASN A 100 -12.50 11.84 -24.51
C ASN A 100 -12.50 13.00 -23.51
N ALA A 101 -13.33 12.93 -22.46
CA ALA A 101 -13.29 13.91 -21.38
C ALA A 101 -11.89 13.94 -20.73
N PRO A 102 -11.30 15.14 -20.54
CA PRO A 102 -9.96 15.26 -19.98
C PRO A 102 -9.97 14.92 -18.48
N MET A 103 -8.97 14.17 -18.06
CA MET A 103 -8.69 13.78 -16.68
C MET A 103 -7.22 14.12 -16.36
N PRO A 104 -6.87 15.40 -16.17
CA PRO A 104 -5.50 15.80 -15.87
C PRO A 104 -5.05 15.24 -14.52
N TYR A 105 -3.75 14.94 -14.40
CA TYR A 105 -3.10 14.45 -13.18
C TYR A 105 -3.78 13.20 -12.61
N SER A 106 -4.00 12.22 -13.48
CA SER A 106 -4.71 10.98 -13.13
C SER A 106 -3.81 10.00 -12.38
N VAL A 107 -4.29 9.59 -11.21
CA VAL A 107 -3.74 8.50 -10.40
C VAL A 107 -4.80 7.40 -10.34
N PHE A 108 -4.66 6.39 -11.20
CA PHE A 108 -5.55 5.23 -11.22
C PHE A 108 -5.23 4.29 -10.07
N PHE A 109 -6.26 3.69 -9.47
CA PHE A 109 -6.10 2.84 -8.29
C PHE A 109 -7.06 1.65 -8.20
N ASN A 110 -8.07 1.58 -9.09
CA ASN A 110 -9.02 0.47 -9.11
C ASN A 110 -9.77 0.40 -10.46
N ASP A 111 -9.35 -0.49 -11.37
CA ASP A 111 -10.11 -0.85 -12.59
C ASP A 111 -10.68 0.34 -13.38
N GLY A 112 -9.84 1.35 -13.63
CA GLY A 112 -10.23 2.57 -14.36
C GLY A 112 -10.81 3.69 -13.49
N ILE A 113 -10.94 3.49 -12.18
CA ILE A 113 -11.21 4.55 -11.20
C ILE A 113 -9.90 5.26 -10.84
N ALA A 114 -9.92 6.59 -10.89
CA ALA A 114 -8.77 7.43 -10.60
C ALA A 114 -9.09 8.58 -9.63
N VAL A 115 -8.05 9.07 -8.97
CA VAL A 115 -8.01 10.45 -8.45
C VAL A 115 -7.52 11.36 -9.58
N HIS A 116 -8.26 12.41 -9.93
CA HIS A 116 -7.87 13.29 -11.04
C HIS A 116 -8.47 14.71 -10.91
N ALA A 117 -7.93 15.66 -11.68
CA ALA A 117 -8.46 17.02 -11.77
C ALA A 117 -9.80 17.06 -12.52
N THR A 118 -10.66 18.03 -12.16
CA THR A 118 -11.89 18.32 -12.90
C THR A 118 -12.05 19.82 -13.19
N SER A 119 -12.71 20.15 -14.30
CA SER A 119 -13.23 21.49 -14.56
C SER A 119 -14.59 21.75 -13.88
N GLU A 120 -15.29 20.70 -13.44
CA GLU A 120 -16.59 20.78 -12.77
C GLU A 120 -16.47 21.12 -11.27
N THR A 121 -15.68 22.14 -10.92
CA THR A 121 -15.34 22.49 -9.52
C THR A 121 -16.55 22.80 -8.63
N ARG A 122 -17.67 23.24 -9.21
CA ARG A 122 -18.98 23.43 -8.54
C ARG A 122 -19.58 22.14 -7.92
N HIS A 123 -19.01 20.97 -8.24
CA HIS A 123 -19.42 19.68 -7.69
C HIS A 123 -18.55 19.22 -6.51
N LEU A 124 -17.42 19.89 -6.23
CA LEU A 124 -16.57 19.52 -5.11
C LEU A 124 -17.32 19.72 -3.78
N GLY A 125 -17.27 18.70 -2.92
CA GLY A 125 -18.05 18.61 -1.67
C GLY A 125 -19.36 17.83 -1.80
N ARG A 126 -19.66 17.24 -2.97
CA ARG A 126 -20.83 16.36 -3.17
C ARG A 126 -20.55 15.25 -4.19
N PRO A 127 -21.19 14.08 -4.10
CA PRO A 127 -21.04 13.03 -5.10
C PRO A 127 -21.65 13.46 -6.44
N ALA A 128 -20.87 13.33 -7.53
CA ALA A 128 -21.34 13.66 -8.88
C ALA A 128 -20.60 12.90 -10.00
N SER A 129 -19.50 12.22 -9.70
CA SER A 129 -18.73 11.49 -10.70
C SER A 129 -19.36 10.13 -11.03
N HIS A 130 -18.73 9.41 -11.95
CA HIS A 130 -19.05 8.01 -12.28
C HIS A 130 -18.11 7.00 -11.60
N GLY A 131 -17.57 7.34 -10.43
CA GLY A 131 -16.73 6.48 -9.61
C GLY A 131 -15.40 7.13 -9.24
N CYS A 132 -14.81 7.92 -10.13
CA CYS A 132 -13.56 8.65 -9.87
C CYS A 132 -13.66 9.64 -8.70
N VAL A 133 -12.52 9.91 -8.08
CA VAL A 133 -12.38 10.94 -7.05
C VAL A 133 -11.88 12.21 -7.71
N ARG A 134 -12.78 13.17 -7.94
CA ARG A 134 -12.46 14.43 -8.61
C ARG A 134 -11.92 15.45 -7.61
N LEU A 135 -10.85 16.14 -7.98
CA LEU A 135 -10.21 17.21 -7.23
C LEU A 135 -10.18 18.52 -8.03
N ASP A 136 -10.01 19.63 -7.31
CA ASP A 136 -9.51 20.86 -7.93
C ASP A 136 -8.15 20.60 -8.59
N LYS A 137 -7.88 21.28 -9.71
CA LYS A 137 -6.67 21.04 -10.53
C LYS A 137 -5.38 21.22 -9.74
N ALA A 138 -5.28 22.25 -8.89
CA ALA A 138 -4.06 22.49 -8.12
C ALA A 138 -3.79 21.36 -7.11
N ASN A 139 -4.85 20.85 -6.48
CA ASN A 139 -4.75 19.76 -5.51
C ASN A 139 -4.41 18.42 -6.18
N ALA A 140 -5.02 18.16 -7.34
CA ALA A 140 -4.71 16.97 -8.14
C ALA A 140 -3.24 16.96 -8.58
N GLU A 141 -2.70 18.11 -8.99
CA GLU A 141 -1.29 18.25 -9.36
C GLU A 141 -0.36 17.94 -8.19
N VAL A 142 -0.64 18.48 -7.00
CA VAL A 142 0.14 18.20 -5.78
C VAL A 142 0.12 16.71 -5.45
N PHE A 143 -1.05 16.08 -5.50
CA PHE A 143 -1.17 14.65 -5.24
C PHE A 143 -0.41 13.81 -6.27
N PHE A 144 -0.63 14.07 -7.56
CA PHE A 144 0.03 13.37 -8.65
C PHE A 144 1.55 13.46 -8.54
N LYS A 145 2.10 14.67 -8.34
CA LYS A 145 3.54 14.87 -8.18
C LYS A 145 4.09 14.12 -6.98
N ALA A 146 3.39 14.15 -5.83
CA ALA A 146 3.81 13.38 -4.67
C ALA A 146 3.85 11.87 -4.95
N VAL A 147 2.84 11.32 -5.63
CA VAL A 147 2.80 9.90 -5.99
C VAL A 147 3.87 9.55 -7.03
N HIS A 148 4.08 10.41 -8.02
CA HIS A 148 5.09 10.25 -9.06
C HIS A 148 6.52 10.27 -8.49
N GLU A 149 6.83 11.23 -7.61
CA GLU A 149 8.15 11.38 -6.99
C GLU A 149 8.46 10.27 -5.97
N ILE A 150 7.50 9.93 -5.11
CA ILE A 150 7.72 8.98 -4.00
C ILE A 150 7.51 7.53 -4.46
N GLY A 151 6.68 7.33 -5.48
CA GLY A 151 6.39 6.04 -6.09
C GLY A 151 5.06 5.43 -5.64
N MET A 152 4.39 4.76 -6.60
CA MET A 152 3.10 4.11 -6.41
C MET A 152 3.12 3.05 -5.30
N MET A 153 4.19 2.24 -5.20
CA MET A 153 4.32 1.20 -4.17
C MET A 153 4.36 1.76 -2.74
N ARG A 154 4.74 3.03 -2.58
CA ARG A 154 4.82 3.76 -1.31
C ARG A 154 3.62 4.68 -1.09
N THR A 155 2.55 4.48 -1.84
CA THR A 155 1.29 5.23 -1.76
C THR A 155 0.15 4.30 -1.36
N ALA A 156 -0.70 4.72 -0.41
CA ALA A 156 -2.03 4.14 -0.21
C ALA A 156 -3.12 5.16 -0.52
N ILE A 157 -4.18 4.68 -1.15
CA ILE A 157 -5.45 5.36 -1.28
C ILE A 157 -6.47 4.55 -0.49
N ILE A 158 -7.03 5.16 0.55
CA ILE A 158 -7.98 4.53 1.46
C ILE A 158 -9.32 5.21 1.21
N VAL A 159 -10.35 4.45 0.86
CA VAL A 159 -11.70 4.95 0.65
C VAL A 159 -12.58 4.44 1.79
N GLU A 160 -13.14 5.36 2.56
CA GLU A 160 -13.98 5.09 3.73
C GLU A 160 -15.33 5.81 3.61
N LYS A 161 -16.33 5.33 4.36
CA LYS A 161 -17.65 5.95 4.36
C LYS A 161 -17.71 7.15 5.29
#